data_AF-A0A7S0YW33-F1
#
_entry.id   AF-A0A7S0YW33-F1
#
_cell.length_a   1.000
_cell.length_b   1.000
_cell.length_c   1.000
_cell.angle_alpha   90.00
_cell.angle_beta   90.00
_cell.angle_gamma   90.00
#
_symmetry.space_group_name_H-M   'P 1'
#
loop_
_entity.id
_entity.type
_entity.pdbx_description
1 polymer ?
#
loop_
_entity_poly.entity_id
_entity_poly.type
_entity_poly.pdbx_seq_one_letter_code
_entity_poly.pdbx_strand_id
1 'polypeptide(L)'
;GGFARSVKWDLHIIEGLVHPAPRSGSAMASWYTKVYMLGGLAEVRGKRDYVNDLWMLDLQNLEWEQLPQRAALGGQEGDPEHCIPCGRAGHNMVALQDG
;
A
#
# COMPACT_ATOMS: atom_id res chain seq x y z
N GLY A 1 16.35 30.89 20.57
CA GLY A 1 16.90 29.52 20.63
C GLY A 1 16.05 28.64 19.72
N GLY A 2 16.58 28.26 18.56
CA GLY A 2 15.86 27.44 17.59
C GLY A 2 16.06 25.96 17.90
N PHE A 3 14.97 25.21 18.03
CA PHE A 3 15.01 23.75 18.08
C PHE A 3 15.46 23.23 16.70
N ALA A 4 16.70 22.75 16.60
CA ALA A 4 17.12 21.96 15.46
C ALA A 4 16.36 20.63 15.49
N ARG A 5 15.51 20.38 14.49
CA ARG A 5 14.89 19.06 14.31
C ARG A 5 15.97 18.14 13.71
N SER A 6 16.44 17.16 14.47
CA SER A 6 17.26 16.08 13.92
C SER A 6 16.34 15.09 13.22
N VAL A 7 16.56 14.86 11.93
CA VAL A 7 15.94 13.78 11.17
C VAL A 7 16.95 12.64 11.11
N LYS A 8 16.55 11.45 11.53
CA LYS A 8 17.37 10.23 11.45
C LYS A 8 16.66 9.24 10.54
N TRP A 9 17.44 8.61 9.68
CA TRP A 9 17.00 7.44 8.93
C TRP A 9 17.17 6.20 9.79
N ASP A 10 16.18 5.32 9.73
CA ASP A 10 16.26 3.99 10.28
C ASP A 10 15.78 2.99 9.23
N LEU A 11 16.38 1.81 9.22
CA LEU A 11 16.01 0.73 8.31
C LEU A 11 15.28 -0.33 9.12
N HIS A 12 13.96 -0.38 8.96
CA HIS A 12 13.18 -1.47 9.50
C HIS A 12 13.36 -2.73 8.64
N ILE A 13 13.97 -3.76 9.22
CA ILE A 13 14.11 -5.06 8.58
C ILE A 13 12.85 -5.87 8.92
N ILE A 14 12.11 -6.26 7.90
CA ILE A 14 10.91 -7.08 8.07
C ILE A 14 11.34 -8.52 8.35
N GLU A 15 10.92 -9.06 9.49
CA GLU A 15 11.09 -10.48 9.82
C GLU A 15 9.87 -11.25 9.31
N GLY A 16 10.03 -12.05 8.25
CA GLY A 16 8.97 -12.91 7.72
C GLY A 16 8.80 -12.87 6.21
N LEU A 17 7.85 -13.68 5.71
CA LEU A 17 7.58 -13.84 4.26
C LEU A 17 6.39 -13.00 3.77
N VAL A 18 5.66 -12.35 4.67
CA VAL A 18 4.46 -11.57 4.34
C VAL A 18 4.85 -10.11 4.17
N HIS A 19 5.15 -9.74 2.93
CA HIS A 19 5.44 -8.37 2.55
C HIS A 19 5.20 -8.20 1.04
N PRO A 20 5.00 -6.96 0.56
CA PRO A 20 4.89 -6.72 -0.87
C PRO A 20 6.16 -7.15 -1.61
N ALA A 21 6.00 -7.72 -2.80
CA ALA A 21 7.12 -7.95 -3.72
C ALA A 21 7.86 -6.63 -4.04
N PRO A 22 9.19 -6.67 -4.31
CA PRO A 22 9.96 -5.49 -4.73
C PRO A 22 9.27 -4.77 -5.89
N ARG A 23 9.08 -3.45 -5.75
CA ARG A 23 8.28 -2.67 -6.69
C ARG A 23 8.67 -1.20 -6.74
N SER A 24 8.24 -0.52 -7.80
CA SER A 24 8.41 0.92 -7.99
C SER A 24 7.13 1.57 -8.51
N GLY A 25 6.95 2.87 -8.25
CA GLY A 25 5.80 3.62 -8.74
C GLY A 25 4.45 3.22 -8.13
N SER A 26 4.46 2.56 -6.97
CA SER A 26 3.24 2.31 -6.20
C SER A 26 2.67 3.61 -5.65
N ALA A 27 1.35 3.68 -5.52
CA ALA A 27 0.71 4.79 -4.82
C ALA A 27 0.61 4.45 -3.32
N MET A 28 0.89 5.43 -2.46
CA MET A 28 0.79 5.25 -1.01
C MET A 28 -0.03 6.37 -0.38
N ALA A 29 -0.79 6.04 0.66
CA ALA A 29 -1.53 7.00 1.47
C ALA A 29 -1.53 6.52 2.93
N SER A 30 -1.46 7.45 3.89
CA SER A 30 -1.55 7.13 5.31
C SER A 30 -2.92 7.48 5.89
N TRP A 31 -3.35 6.70 6.86
CA TRP A 31 -4.57 6.92 7.63
C TRP A 31 -4.36 6.42 9.06
N TYR A 32 -4.42 7.34 10.03
CA TYR A 32 -4.02 7.09 11.43
C TYR A 32 -2.65 6.38 11.53
N THR A 33 -2.61 5.19 12.12
CA THR A 33 -1.41 4.37 12.31
C THR A 33 -1.17 3.39 11.18
N LYS A 34 -1.79 3.59 10.01
CA LYS A 34 -1.70 2.67 8.87
C LYS A 34 -1.21 3.38 7.63
N VAL A 35 -0.42 2.66 6.83
CA VAL A 35 0.02 3.10 5.50
C VAL A 35 -0.47 2.09 4.48
N TYR A 36 -1.22 2.55 3.50
CA TYR A 36 -1.75 1.75 2.42
C TYR A 36 -0.86 1.90 1.20
N MET A 37 -0.68 0.82 0.45
CA MET A 37 0.06 0.81 -0.81
C MET A 37 -0.71 0.04 -1.89
N LEU A 38 -0.95 0.70 -3.02
CA LEU A 38 -1.67 0.14 -4.16
C LEU A 38 -0.76 0.04 -5.38
N GLY A 39 -0.79 -1.13 -6.02
CA GLY A 39 -0.19 -1.37 -7.33
C GLY A 39 1.33 -1.20 -7.38
N GLY A 40 1.82 -0.69 -8.52
CA GLY A 40 3.24 -0.52 -8.85
C GLY A 40 3.72 -1.46 -9.95
N LEU A 41 4.94 -1.22 -10.45
CA LEU A 41 5.69 -2.14 -11.29
C LEU A 41 6.49 -3.06 -10.36
N ALA A 42 6.00 -4.28 -10.16
CA ALA A 42 6.58 -5.24 -9.23
C ALA A 42 7.37 -6.34 -9.94
N GLU A 43 8.41 -6.86 -9.28
CA GLU A 43 9.10 -8.07 -9.71
C GLU A 43 8.47 -9.29 -9.05
N VAL A 44 7.71 -10.06 -9.84
CA VAL A 44 7.01 -11.26 -9.39
C VAL A 44 7.55 -12.45 -10.17
N ARG A 45 8.13 -13.43 -9.46
CA ARG A 45 8.71 -14.66 -10.06
C ARG A 45 9.74 -14.36 -11.18
N GLY A 46 10.55 -13.33 -10.98
CA GLY A 46 11.60 -12.91 -11.93
C GLY A 46 11.08 -12.18 -13.17
N LYS A 47 9.82 -11.75 -13.19
CA LYS A 47 9.25 -10.90 -14.25
C LYS A 47 8.74 -9.60 -13.67
N ARG A 48 8.89 -8.52 -14.42
CA ARG A 48 8.31 -7.21 -14.08
C ARG A 48 6.89 -7.13 -14.63
N ASP A 49 5.92 -6.85 -13.77
CA ASP A 49 4.52 -6.67 -14.16
C ASP A 49 3.86 -5.56 -13.35
N TYR A 50 2.83 -4.95 -13.94
CA TYR A 50 1.99 -3.99 -13.24
C TYR A 50 1.02 -4.74 -12.36
N VAL A 51 1.18 -4.61 -11.04
CA VAL A 51 0.29 -5.26 -10.08
C VAL A 51 -0.86 -4.35 -9.70
N ASN A 52 -1.94 -4.96 -9.26
CA ASN A 52 -3.12 -4.31 -8.74
C ASN A 52 -3.44 -4.80 -7.33
N ASP A 53 -2.47 -5.21 -6.53
CA ASP A 53 -2.66 -5.65 -5.14
C ASP A 53 -2.70 -4.45 -4.17
N LEU A 54 -3.42 -4.62 -3.05
CA LEU A 54 -3.49 -3.65 -1.96
C LEU A 54 -2.78 -4.22 -0.74
N TRP A 55 -1.86 -3.44 -0.20
CA TRP A 55 -1.12 -3.75 1.01
C TRP A 55 -1.36 -2.69 2.08
N MET A 56 -1.28 -3.10 3.33
CA MET A 56 -1.34 -2.23 4.49
C MET A 56 -0.17 -2.54 5.43
N LEU A 57 0.53 -1.49 5.84
CA LEU A 57 1.54 -1.52 6.88
C LEU A 57 0.93 -0.91 8.14
N ASP A 58 0.89 -1.68 9.22
CA ASP A 58 0.55 -1.16 10.53
C ASP A 58 1.80 -0.57 11.19
N LEU A 59 1.77 0.72 11.52
CA LEU A 59 2.90 1.46 12.08
C LEU A 59 3.11 1.19 13.57
N GLN A 60 2.19 0.49 14.26
CA GLN A 60 2.34 0.16 15.67
C GLN A 60 3.29 -1.03 15.88
N ASN A 61 3.19 -2.03 15.01
CA ASN A 61 3.99 -3.27 15.04
C ASN A 61 4.95 -3.39 13.84
N LEU A 62 4.83 -2.52 12.83
CA LEU A 62 5.62 -2.53 11.60
C LEU A 62 5.45 -3.83 10.79
N GLU A 63 4.22 -4.34 10.74
CA GLU A 63 3.85 -5.56 10.04
C GLU A 63 3.01 -5.26 8.78
N TRP A 64 3.24 -6.06 7.73
CA TRP A 64 2.51 -5.97 6.47
C TRP A 64 1.38 -6.98 6.40
N GLU A 65 0.28 -6.56 5.80
CA GLU A 65 -0.87 -7.40 5.47
C GLU A 65 -1.29 -7.13 4.01
N GLN A 66 -1.57 -8.19 3.25
CA GLN A 66 -2.20 -8.07 1.94
C GLN A 66 -3.72 -8.02 2.12
N LEU A 67 -4.34 -6.91 1.69
CA LEU A 67 -5.78 -6.72 1.84
C LEU A 67 -6.54 -7.26 0.62
N PRO A 68 -7.71 -7.89 0.81
CA PRO A 68 -8.59 -8.24 -0.30
C PRO A 68 -9.12 -6.97 -0.97
N GLN A 69 -8.86 -6.82 -2.28
CA GLN A 69 -9.29 -5.63 -3.03
C GLN A 69 -10.80 -5.34 -2.97
N ARG A 70 -11.63 -6.38 -2.90
CA ARG A 70 -13.09 -6.24 -2.78
C ARG A 70 -13.52 -5.68 -1.43
N ALA A 71 -12.83 -6.05 -0.35
CA ALA A 71 -13.20 -5.61 0.99
C ALA A 71 -12.87 -4.12 1.23
N ALA A 72 -11.82 -3.61 0.58
CA ALA A 72 -11.35 -2.23 0.75
C ALA A 72 -12.24 -1.17 0.06
N LEU A 73 -13.19 -1.57 -0.78
CA LEU A 73 -14.02 -0.67 -1.58
C LEU A 73 -15.51 -0.68 -1.18
N GLY A 74 -15.89 -1.44 -0.15
CA GLY A 74 -17.27 -1.47 0.36
C GLY A 74 -18.30 -2.12 -0.59
N GLY A 75 -17.87 -2.68 -1.72
CA GLY A 75 -18.75 -3.36 -2.68
C GLY A 75 -19.27 -4.69 -2.14
N GLN A 76 -20.59 -4.87 -2.17
CA GLN A 76 -21.21 -6.18 -1.94
C GLN A 76 -20.98 -7.11 -3.14
N GLU A 77 -21.01 -8.42 -2.89
CA GLU A 77 -20.87 -9.44 -3.93
C GLU A 77 -22.00 -9.31 -4.96
N GLY A 78 -21.64 -9.02 -6.23
CA GLY A 78 -22.60 -8.91 -7.33
C GLY A 78 -22.86 -7.51 -7.88
N ASP A 79 -22.19 -6.46 -7.38
CA ASP A 79 -22.24 -5.12 -7.98
C ASP A 79 -21.43 -5.07 -9.31
N PRO A 80 -22.09 -4.94 -10.48
CA PRO A 80 -21.44 -4.95 -11.78
C PRO A 80 -20.63 -3.68 -12.09
N GLU A 81 -20.83 -2.58 -11.36
CA GLU A 81 -20.02 -1.37 -11.51
C GLU A 81 -18.71 -1.44 -10.69
N HIS A 82 -18.58 -2.45 -9.83
CA HIS A 82 -17.48 -2.58 -8.89
C HIS A 82 -16.26 -3.28 -9.50
N CYS A 83 -15.60 -2.58 -10.42
CA CYS A 83 -14.38 -3.06 -11.06
C CYS A 83 -13.15 -2.70 -10.22
N ILE A 84 -12.40 -3.73 -9.79
CA ILE A 84 -11.05 -3.54 -9.26
C ILE A 84 -10.19 -2.84 -10.33
N PRO A 85 -9.46 -1.75 -9.99
CA PRO A 85 -8.57 -1.11 -10.95
C PRO A 85 -7.56 -2.10 -11.54
N CYS A 86 -7.30 -2.01 -12.85
CA CYS A 86 -6.23 -2.78 -13.47
C CYS A 86 -4.84 -2.37 -12.93
N GLY A 87 -3.88 -3.28 -13.07
CA GLY A 87 -2.51 -3.05 -12.62
C GLY A 87 -1.89 -1.81 -13.24
N ARG A 88 -1.24 -0.98 -12.42
CA ARG A 88 -0.71 0.33 -12.81
C ARG A 88 0.41 0.81 -11.91
N ALA A 89 1.25 1.71 -12.42
CA ALA A 89 2.29 2.42 -11.68
C ALA A 89 2.24 3.93 -12.00
N GLY A 90 2.84 4.77 -11.15
CA GLY A 90 2.89 6.22 -11.31
C GLY A 90 1.54 6.92 -11.10
N HIS A 91 0.62 6.27 -10.39
CA HIS A 91 -0.70 6.80 -10.05
C HIS A 91 -0.70 7.40 -8.64
N ASN A 92 -1.79 8.10 -8.30
CA ASN A 92 -1.96 8.74 -7.00
C ASN A 92 -3.03 8.01 -6.18
N MET A 93 -2.88 8.06 -4.85
CA MET A 93 -3.87 7.58 -3.89
C MET A 93 -4.00 8.62 -2.79
N VAL A 94 -5.23 8.92 -2.37
CA VAL A 94 -5.54 9.92 -1.36
C VAL A 94 -6.50 9.28 -0.36
N ALA A 95 -6.18 9.38 0.93
CA ALA A 95 -7.12 9.01 1.99
C ALA A 95 -8.10 10.15 2.20
N LEU A 96 -9.40 9.86 2.07
CA LEU A 96 -10.48 10.80 2.37
C LEU A 96 -11.14 10.38 3.68
N GLN A 97 -11.47 11.36 4.51
CA GLN A 97 -12.30 11.17 5.69
C GLN A 97 -13.73 11.57 5.36
N ASP A 98 -14.66 10.63 5.45
CA ASP A 98 -16.07 10.99 5.45
C ASP A 98 -16.42 11.70 6.77
N GLY A 99 -17.18 12.79 6.67
CA GLY A 99 -17.55 13.68 7.79
C GLY A 99 -18.62 13.11 8.70
#